data_AF-A0A923WYC5-F1
#
_entry.id   AF-A0A923WYC5-F1
#
_cell.length_a   1.000
_cell.length_b   1.000
_cell.length_c   1.000
_cell.angle_alpha   90.00
_cell.angle_beta   90.00
_cell.angle_gamma   90.00
#
_symmetry.space_group_name_H-M   'P 1'
#
loop_
_entity.id
_entity.type
_entity.pdbx_description
1 polymer ?
#
loop_
_entity_poly.entity_id
_entity_poly.type
_entity_poly.pdbx_seq_one_letter_code
_entity_poly.pdbx_strand_id
1 'polypeptide(L)'
;MNAVVVRLTLRSLLGARRVLVPAGLPLVLLGLAVLVRVFAGGDDVISAAVVLVFGLGTVTPLLGLIAGTGSIGPEIGDGSIIYLLAKPLRRGSIVASKLVTASIVAVLFAALPTYAAGVILTGDFAGLAWAA
;
A
#
# COMPACT_ATOMS: atom_id res chain seq x y z
N MET A 1 -20.37 1.13 8.99
CA MET A 1 -19.66 1.14 7.69
C MET A 1 -20.69 1.30 6.58
N ASN A 2 -20.38 2.07 5.54
CA ASN A 2 -21.27 2.29 4.40
C ASN A 2 -20.62 1.74 3.14
N ALA A 3 -21.24 0.71 2.54
CA ALA A 3 -20.72 0.01 1.37
C ALA A 3 -20.54 0.91 0.14
N VAL A 4 -21.37 1.96 -0.01
CA VAL A 4 -21.26 2.92 -1.11
C VAL A 4 -20.00 3.77 -0.95
N VAL A 5 -19.72 4.23 0.27
CA VAL A 5 -18.51 5.01 0.57
C VAL A 5 -17.27 4.14 0.34
N VAL A 6 -17.27 2.89 0.83
CA VAL A 6 -16.18 1.94 0.58
C VAL A 6 -15.92 1.79 -0.93
N ARG A 7 -16.96 1.52 -1.73
CA ARG A 7 -16.80 1.35 -3.19
C ARG A 7 -16.28 2.61 -3.89
N LEU A 8 -16.74 3.79 -3.47
CA LEU A 8 -16.26 5.07 -4.02
C LEU A 8 -14.80 5.32 -3.68
N THR A 9 -14.40 5.11 -2.41
CA THR A 9 -13.01 5.23 -1.97
C THR A 9 -12.12 4.19 -2.66
N LEU A 10 -12.58 2.96 -2.83
CA LEU A 10 -11.83 1.92 -3.55
C LEU A 10 -11.60 2.31 -5.01
N ARG A 11 -12.61 2.87 -5.69
CA ARG A 11 -12.47 3.40 -7.05
C ARG A 11 -11.58 4.64 -7.12
N SER A 12 -11.58 5.49 -6.10
CA SER A 12 -10.72 6.67 -6.06
C SER A 12 -9.25 6.30 -5.89
N LEU A 13 -8.97 5.26 -5.10
CA LEU A 13 -7.62 4.73 -4.84
C LEU A 13 -7.11 3.84 -5.98
N LEU A 14 -7.93 2.92 -6.46
CA LEU A 14 -7.54 1.87 -7.42
C LEU A 14 -8.06 2.14 -8.85
N GLY A 15 -8.53 3.35 -9.13
CA GLY A 15 -8.93 3.74 -10.48
C GLY A 15 -7.77 3.60 -11.47
N ALA A 16 -8.08 3.24 -12.73
CA ALA A 16 -7.09 2.72 -13.70
C ALA A 16 -5.75 3.49 -13.77
N ARG A 17 -5.77 4.83 -13.83
CA ARG A 17 -4.51 5.62 -13.84
C ARG A 17 -3.95 5.90 -12.45
N ARG A 18 -4.79 5.96 -11.42
CA ARG A 18 -4.38 6.31 -10.05
C ARG A 18 -3.72 5.13 -9.33
N VAL A 19 -4.07 3.88 -9.69
CA VAL A 19 -3.45 2.67 -9.12
C VAL A 19 -1.97 2.55 -9.47
N LEU A 20 -1.52 3.20 -10.55
CA LEU A 20 -0.12 3.18 -10.99
C LEU A 20 0.82 3.80 -9.96
N VAL A 21 0.36 4.83 -9.23
CA VAL A 21 1.18 5.51 -8.22
C VAL A 21 1.51 4.59 -7.02
N PRO A 22 0.52 4.00 -6.32
CA PRO A 22 0.81 3.05 -5.26
C PRO A 22 1.36 1.72 -5.78
N ALA A 23 1.14 1.35 -7.04
CA ALA A 23 1.76 0.15 -7.62
C ALA A 23 3.25 0.36 -7.96
N GLY A 24 3.67 1.60 -8.28
CA GLY A 24 5.06 1.89 -8.67
C GLY A 24 6.07 1.56 -7.58
N LEU A 25 5.80 1.94 -6.33
CA LEU A 25 6.68 1.66 -5.19
C LEU A 25 6.96 0.15 -4.98
N PRO A 26 5.94 -0.72 -4.88
CA PRO A 26 6.18 -2.15 -4.77
C PRO A 26 6.79 -2.77 -6.03
N LEU A 27 6.52 -2.24 -7.23
CA LEU A 27 7.23 -2.68 -8.43
C LEU A 27 8.73 -2.37 -8.36
N VAL A 28 9.11 -1.21 -7.85
CA VAL A 28 10.52 -0.86 -7.61
C VAL A 28 11.15 -1.79 -6.57
N LEU A 29 10.45 -2.10 -5.48
CA LEU A 29 10.90 -3.06 -4.48
C LEU A 29 11.16 -4.45 -5.08
N LEU A 30 10.21 -4.97 -5.87
CA LEU A 30 10.35 -6.26 -6.53
C LEU A 30 11.49 -6.26 -7.56
N GLY A 31 11.62 -5.19 -8.35
CA GLY A 31 12.73 -5.04 -9.29
C GLY A 31 14.08 -5.03 -8.58
N LEU A 32 14.19 -4.31 -7.46
CA LEU A 32 15.40 -4.28 -6.65
C LEU A 32 15.71 -5.64 -6.03
N ALA A 33 14.70 -6.36 -5.54
CA ALA A 33 14.85 -7.72 -5.03
C ALA A 33 15.40 -8.68 -6.09
N VAL A 34 14.88 -8.62 -7.33
CA VAL A 34 15.38 -9.43 -8.46
C VAL A 34 16.83 -9.06 -8.79
N LEU A 35 17.15 -7.77 -8.89
CA LEU A 35 18.52 -7.32 -9.18
C LEU A 35 19.50 -7.80 -8.11
N VAL A 36 19.18 -7.62 -6.83
CA VAL A 36 20.03 -8.08 -5.72
C VAL A 36 20.20 -9.60 -5.77
N ARG A 37 19.14 -10.37 -6.03
CA ARG A 37 19.26 -11.83 -6.15
C ARG A 37 20.20 -12.25 -7.29
N VAL A 38 20.14 -11.58 -8.45
CA VAL A 38 20.97 -11.89 -9.62
C VAL A 38 22.44 -11.51 -9.41
N PHE A 39 22.71 -10.35 -8.79
CA PHE A 39 24.07 -9.82 -8.67
C PHE A 39 24.78 -10.17 -7.35
N ALA A 40 24.05 -10.26 -6.24
CA ALA A 40 24.62 -10.51 -4.90
C ALA A 40 24.46 -11.97 -4.44
N GLY A 41 23.80 -12.83 -5.23
CA GLY A 41 23.84 -14.28 -5.03
C GLY A 41 23.18 -14.82 -3.75
N GLY A 42 22.29 -14.06 -3.12
CA GLY A 42 21.62 -14.49 -1.89
C GLY A 42 22.37 -14.15 -0.61
N ASP A 43 23.20 -13.10 -0.59
CA ASP A 43 23.72 -12.51 0.65
C ASP A 43 22.57 -12.12 1.59
N ASP A 44 22.52 -12.76 2.75
CA ASP A 44 21.46 -12.58 3.75
C ASP A 44 21.43 -11.16 4.32
N VAL A 45 22.59 -10.50 4.46
CA VAL A 45 22.68 -9.15 5.04
C VAL A 45 22.06 -8.13 4.09
N ILE A 46 22.41 -8.20 2.80
CA ILE A 46 21.84 -7.31 1.78
C ILE A 46 20.36 -7.62 1.60
N SER A 47 19.99 -8.90 1.57
CA SER A 47 18.59 -9.33 1.43
C SER A 47 17.71 -8.82 2.58
N ALA A 48 18.19 -8.93 3.83
CA ALA A 48 17.51 -8.40 5.00
C ALA A 48 17.37 -6.87 4.93
N ALA A 49 18.41 -6.16 4.48
CA ALA A 49 18.36 -4.71 4.32
C ALA A 49 17.29 -4.28 3.31
N VAL A 50 17.13 -4.99 2.19
CA VAL A 50 16.09 -4.71 1.19
C VAL A 50 14.69 -4.88 1.77
N VAL A 51 14.44 -5.95 2.52
CA VAL A 51 13.12 -6.20 3.09
C VAL A 51 12.82 -5.26 4.26
N LEU A 52 13.74 -5.14 5.22
CA LEU A 52 13.53 -4.40 6.46
C LEU A 52 13.67 -2.89 6.27
N VAL A 53 14.76 -2.41 5.66
CA VAL A 53 15.02 -0.97 5.55
C VAL A 53 14.23 -0.36 4.40
N PHE A 54 14.24 -1.01 3.24
CA PHE A 54 13.55 -0.47 2.07
C PHE A 54 12.07 -0.84 2.07
N GLY A 55 11.71 -2.13 2.17
CA GLY A 55 10.31 -2.58 2.20
C GLY A 55 9.51 -2.04 3.39
N LEU A 56 9.93 -2.36 4.61
CA LEU A 56 9.22 -1.95 5.83
C LEU A 56 9.53 -0.49 6.22
N GLY A 57 10.80 -0.07 6.16
CA GLY A 57 11.21 1.25 6.61
C GLY A 57 10.83 2.39 5.67
N THR A 58 10.72 2.14 4.36
CA THR A 58 10.51 3.20 3.36
C THR A 58 9.20 3.02 2.59
N VAL A 59 9.04 1.88 1.92
CA VAL A 59 7.90 1.63 1.03
C VAL A 59 6.58 1.59 1.81
N THR A 60 6.56 0.94 2.96
CA THR A 60 5.34 0.79 3.78
C THR A 60 4.79 2.14 4.28
N PRO A 61 5.58 3.04 4.90
CA PRO A 61 5.11 4.37 5.27
C PRO A 61 4.62 5.20 4.08
N LEU A 62 5.35 5.15 2.95
CA LEU A 62 4.97 5.90 1.74
C LEU A 62 3.63 5.42 1.17
N LEU A 63 3.39 4.11 1.14
CA LEU A 63 2.09 3.55 0.73
C LEU A 63 0.97 3.96 1.68
N GLY A 64 1.24 3.98 2.99
CA GLY A 64 0.31 4.51 3.98
C GLY A 64 -0.06 5.97 3.70
N LEU A 65 0.94 6.80 3.40
CA LEU A 65 0.74 8.22 3.06
C LEU A 65 -0.06 8.39 1.77
N ILE A 66 0.28 7.65 0.71
CA ILE A 66 -0.39 7.72 -0.59
C ILE A 66 -1.86 7.25 -0.46
N ALA A 67 -2.10 6.14 0.24
CA ALA A 67 -3.45 5.62 0.43
C ALA A 67 -4.29 6.56 1.31
N GLY A 68 -3.72 7.09 2.39
CA GLY A 68 -4.38 8.03 3.29
C GLY A 68 -4.79 9.31 2.56
N THR A 69 -3.84 9.96 1.89
CA THR A 69 -4.09 11.19 1.13
C THR A 69 -4.99 10.94 -0.08
N GLY A 70 -4.81 9.82 -0.80
CA GLY A 70 -5.63 9.42 -1.95
C GLY A 70 -7.10 9.12 -1.61
N SER A 71 -7.40 8.80 -0.34
CA SER A 71 -8.76 8.57 0.13
C SER A 71 -9.56 9.86 0.34
N ILE A 72 -8.88 11.03 0.38
CA ILE A 72 -9.49 12.34 0.64
C ILE A 72 -9.27 13.29 -0.54
N GLY A 73 -8.09 13.28 -1.16
CA GLY A 73 -7.67 14.21 -2.21
C GLY A 73 -8.65 14.41 -3.37
N PRO A 74 -9.27 13.35 -3.94
CA PRO A 74 -10.25 13.50 -5.02
C PRO A 74 -11.47 14.34 -4.61
N GLU A 75 -11.95 14.20 -3.37
CA GLU A 75 -13.11 14.96 -2.89
C GLU A 75 -12.80 16.42 -2.64
N ILE A 76 -11.55 16.71 -2.26
CA ILE A 76 -11.05 18.09 -2.11
C ILE A 76 -10.91 18.74 -3.49
N GLY A 77 -10.28 18.05 -4.45
CA GLY A 77 -10.04 18.56 -5.79
C GLY A 77 -11.33 18.93 -6.55
N ASP A 78 -12.39 18.12 -6.37
CA ASP A 78 -13.66 18.31 -7.07
C ASP A 78 -14.67 19.16 -6.27
N GLY A 79 -14.32 19.64 -5.07
CA GLY A 79 -15.22 20.39 -4.17
C GLY A 79 -16.38 19.57 -3.56
N SER A 80 -16.51 18.30 -3.92
CA SER A 80 -17.57 17.39 -3.44
C SER A 80 -17.53 17.14 -1.93
N ILE A 81 -16.41 17.44 -1.26
CA ILE A 81 -16.31 17.37 0.20
C ILE A 81 -17.31 18.30 0.90
N ILE A 82 -17.62 19.47 0.33
CA ILE A 82 -18.61 20.41 0.88
C ILE A 82 -20.01 19.78 0.81
N TYR A 83 -20.33 19.14 -0.33
CA TYR A 83 -21.59 18.44 -0.51
C TYR A 83 -21.75 17.26 0.47
N LEU A 84 -20.68 16.47 0.66
CA LEU A 84 -20.67 15.38 1.64
C LEU A 84 -20.87 15.89 3.08
N LEU A 85 -20.31 17.05 3.41
CA LEU A 85 -20.44 17.67 4.74
C LEU A 85 -21.79 18.35 4.97
N ALA A 86 -22.44 18.82 3.90
CA ALA A 86 -23.78 19.42 3.96
C ALA A 86 -24.89 18.37 4.10
N LYS A 87 -24.66 17.13 3.64
CA LYS A 87 -25.64 16.05 3.76
C LYS A 87 -25.74 15.56 5.22
N PRO A 88 -26.95 15.32 5.77
CA PRO A 88 -27.13 14.86 7.15
C PRO A 88 -26.80 13.36 7.27
N LEU A 89 -25.55 12.98 7.02
CA LEU A 89 -25.02 11.65 7.21
C LEU A 89 -24.18 11.61 8.49
N ARG A 90 -24.18 10.47 9.18
CA ARG A 90 -23.31 10.25 10.34
C ARG A 90 -21.84 10.32 9.91
N ARG A 91 -21.17 11.43 10.24
CA ARG A 91 -19.77 11.73 9.85
C ARG A 91 -18.80 10.61 10.22
N GLY A 92 -18.96 10.01 11.40
CA GLY A 92 -18.14 8.88 11.85
C GLY A 92 -18.19 7.65 10.93
N SER A 93 -19.35 7.36 10.30
CA SER A 93 -19.42 6.23 9.37
C SER A 93 -18.68 6.49 8.06
N ILE A 94 -18.56 7.75 7.63
CA ILE A 94 -17.81 8.13 6.42
C ILE A 94 -16.31 7.99 6.72
N VAL A 95 -15.85 8.60 7.82
CA VAL A 95 -14.45 8.54 8.24
C VAL A 95 -14.01 7.09 8.47
N ALA A 96 -14.79 6.29 9.20
CA ALA A 96 -14.46 4.89 9.45
C ALA A 96 -14.40 4.07 8.15
N SER A 97 -15.34 4.28 7.23
CA SER A 97 -15.33 3.55 5.95
C SER A 97 -14.10 3.89 5.11
N LYS A 98 -13.69 5.16 5.09
CA LYS A 98 -12.47 5.60 4.40
C LYS A 98 -11.20 5.08 5.04
N LEU A 99 -11.10 5.18 6.36
CA LEU A 99 -9.94 4.71 7.12
C LEU A 99 -9.73 3.22 6.87
N VAL A 100 -10.77 2.40 7.07
CA VAL A 100 -10.69 0.94 6.85
C VAL A 100 -10.30 0.63 5.41
N THR A 101 -10.90 1.31 4.43
CA THR A 101 -10.58 1.07 3.02
C THR A 101 -9.14 1.45 2.69
N ALA A 102 -8.67 2.62 3.12
CA ALA A 102 -7.31 3.09 2.88
C ALA A 102 -6.28 2.20 3.58
N SER A 103 -6.53 1.80 4.82
CA SER A 103 -5.68 0.88 5.57
C SER A 103 -5.57 -0.48 4.89
N ILE A 104 -6.69 -1.07 4.44
CA ILE A 104 -6.66 -2.34 3.71
C ILE A 104 -5.83 -2.21 2.43
N VAL A 105 -6.05 -1.16 1.63
CA VAL A 105 -5.30 -0.94 0.40
C VAL A 105 -3.81 -0.76 0.70
N ALA A 106 -3.43 0.06 1.68
CA ALA A 106 -2.04 0.25 2.07
C ALA A 106 -1.39 -1.05 2.53
N VAL A 107 -2.06 -1.82 3.40
CA VAL A 107 -1.55 -3.10 3.91
C VAL A 107 -1.37 -4.09 2.77
N LEU A 108 -2.32 -4.21 1.84
CA LEU A 108 -2.20 -5.14 0.72
C LEU A 108 -1.03 -4.77 -0.21
N PHE A 109 -0.88 -3.49 -0.55
CA PHE A 109 0.20 -3.01 -1.42
C PHE A 109 1.57 -3.00 -0.72
N ALA A 110 1.62 -2.98 0.61
CA ALA A 110 2.87 -3.06 1.36
C ALA A 110 3.26 -4.51 1.67
N ALA A 111 2.36 -5.27 2.27
CA ALA A 111 2.65 -6.60 2.79
C ALA A 111 2.87 -7.62 1.67
N LEU A 112 2.01 -7.66 0.64
CA LEU A 112 2.14 -8.67 -0.42
C LEU A 112 3.46 -8.51 -1.21
N PRO A 113 3.84 -7.29 -1.65
CA PRO A 113 5.09 -7.13 -2.39
C PRO A 113 6.33 -7.24 -1.51
N THR A 114 6.26 -6.85 -0.24
CA THR A 114 7.37 -7.06 0.71
C THR A 114 7.60 -8.53 0.99
N TYR A 115 6.52 -9.31 1.16
CA TYR A 115 6.60 -10.77 1.26
C TYR A 115 7.18 -11.39 -0.01
N ALA A 116 6.66 -11.01 -1.18
CA ALA A 116 7.17 -11.50 -2.45
C ALA A 116 8.65 -11.14 -2.69
N ALA A 117 9.09 -9.94 -2.29
CA ALA A 117 10.50 -9.55 -2.33
C ALA A 117 11.37 -10.45 -1.43
N GLY A 118 10.91 -10.76 -0.22
CA GLY A 118 11.59 -11.69 0.68
C GLY A 118 11.73 -13.10 0.06
N VAL A 119 10.68 -13.61 -0.58
CA VAL A 119 10.72 -14.90 -1.28
C VAL A 119 11.69 -14.87 -2.45
N ILE A 120 11.71 -13.79 -3.25
CA ILE A 120 12.65 -13.65 -4.37
C ILE A 120 14.10 -13.66 -3.88
N LEU A 121 14.38 -12.99 -2.76
CA LEU A 121 15.73 -12.85 -2.22
C LEU A 121 16.25 -14.13 -1.55
N THR A 122 15.41 -14.82 -0.79
CA THR A 122 15.78 -16.02 -0.03
C THR A 122 15.63 -17.31 -0.84
N GLY A 123 14.71 -17.35 -1.80
CA GLY A 123 14.42 -18.54 -2.61
C GLY A 123 13.60 -19.61 -1.89
N ASP A 124 13.10 -19.33 -0.68
CA ASP A 124 12.30 -20.26 0.11
C ASP A 124 11.01 -19.60 0.61
N PHE A 125 9.89 -20.33 0.55
CA PHE A 125 8.62 -19.91 1.12
C PHE A 125 8.57 -20.09 2.65
N ALA A 126 9.37 -21.01 3.20
CA ALA A 126 9.33 -21.43 4.60
C ALA A 126 10.21 -20.59 5.55
N GLY A 127 11.31 -19.99 5.06
CA GLY A 127 12.25 -19.20 5.86
C GLY A 127 11.68 -17.93 6.51
N LEU A 128 10.52 -17.45 6.07
CA LEU A 128 9.88 -16.23 6.58
C LEU A 128 8.91 -16.47 7.76
N ALA A 129 8.51 -17.71 8.05
CA ALA A 129 7.58 -17.99 9.16
C ALA A 129 8.24 -17.87 10.55
N TRP A 130 9.58 -17.89 10.62
CA TRP A 130 10.34 -17.99 11.87
C TRP A 130 11.36 -16.86 12.08
N ALA A 131 11.51 -15.93 11.13
CA ALA A 131 12.48 -14.84 11.19
C ALA A 131 11.90 -13.52 11.74
N ALA A 132 10.67 -13.53 12.27
CA ALA A 132 10.02 -12.40 12.92
C ALA A 132 9.99 -12.60 14.45
#